data_AF-A0A227J7T4-F1
#
_entry.id   AF-A0A227J7T4-F1
#
_cell.length_a   1.000
_cell.length_b   1.000
_cell.length_c   1.000
_cell.angle_alpha   90.00
_cell.angle_beta   90.00
_cell.angle_gamma   90.00
#
_symmetry.space_group_name_H-M   'P 1'
#
loop_
_entity.id
_entity.type
_entity.pdbx_description
1 polymer ?
#
loop_
_entity_poly.entity_id
_entity_poly.type
_entity_poly.pdbx_seq_one_letter_code
_entity_poly.pdbx_strand_id
1 'polypeptide(L)'
;QRSVPEQPEPPQAPEPMELSQANTQVEPMSQVTPISALGLNTALDGIAINAPNLKGTMGNQQALPLYKVEPRYPSKALKRKVEGYVIMRFTIDTTGRPKDIEVIDAEPKRMFEKEAISALKKWKYQPKVENGVSIEQFGQT
;
A
#
# COMPACT_ATOMS: atom_id res chain seq x y z
N GLN A 1 7.11 -15.24 -59.63
CA GLN A 1 6.29 -14.63 -58.57
C GLN A 1 6.27 -15.60 -57.39
N ARG A 2 6.79 -15.20 -56.23
CA ARG A 2 6.86 -16.06 -55.04
C ARG A 2 5.82 -15.53 -54.06
N SER A 3 4.66 -16.17 -54.02
CA SER A 3 3.59 -15.86 -53.07
C SER A 3 4.02 -16.32 -51.68
N VAL A 4 3.80 -15.49 -50.68
CA VAL A 4 3.98 -15.81 -49.26
C VAL A 4 2.93 -16.87 -48.88
N PRO A 5 3.32 -17.95 -48.16
CA PRO A 5 2.37 -18.97 -47.71
C PRO A 5 1.34 -18.38 -46.73
N GLU A 6 0.08 -18.81 -46.89
CA GLU A 6 -1.06 -18.38 -46.08
C GLU A 6 -0.86 -18.72 -44.60
N GLN A 7 -1.17 -17.77 -43.73
CA GLN A 7 -1.07 -17.90 -42.28
C GLN A 7 -2.13 -18.91 -41.80
N PRO A 8 -1.77 -19.93 -41.01
CA PRO A 8 -2.74 -20.89 -40.50
C PRO A 8 -3.74 -20.16 -39.58
N GLU A 9 -5.03 -20.41 -39.80
CA GLU A 9 -6.10 -19.83 -39.00
C GLU A 9 -5.95 -20.19 -37.52
N PRO A 10 -6.21 -19.24 -36.59
CA PRO A 10 -6.11 -19.51 -35.17
C PRO A 10 -7.07 -20.66 -34.79
N PRO A 11 -6.64 -21.58 -33.91
CA PRO A 11 -7.48 -22.71 -33.51
C PRO A 11 -8.79 -22.20 -32.91
N GLN A 12 -9.91 -22.78 -33.37
CA GLN A 12 -11.24 -22.48 -32.85
C GLN A 12 -11.25 -22.67 -31.33
N ALA A 13 -11.75 -21.64 -30.62
CA ALA A 13 -11.95 -21.74 -29.18
C ALA A 13 -12.85 -22.96 -28.90
N PRO A 14 -12.50 -23.81 -27.92
CA PRO A 14 -13.33 -24.96 -27.60
C PRO A 14 -14.73 -24.48 -27.24
N GLU A 15 -15.74 -25.12 -27.84
CA GLU A 15 -17.14 -24.86 -27.54
C GLU A 15 -17.35 -24.97 -26.02
N PRO A 16 -18.02 -24.00 -25.37
CA PRO A 16 -18.31 -24.09 -23.96
C PRO A 16 -19.13 -25.35 -23.72
N MET A 17 -18.55 -26.32 -22.99
CA MET A 17 -19.30 -27.46 -22.49
C MET A 17 -20.51 -26.95 -21.70
N GLU A 18 -21.70 -27.45 -22.05
CA GLU A 18 -22.94 -27.18 -21.33
C GLU A 18 -22.78 -27.60 -19.87
N LEU A 19 -22.73 -26.62 -18.97
CA LEU A 19 -22.77 -26.87 -17.54
C LEU A 19 -24.14 -27.47 -17.20
N SER A 20 -24.12 -28.73 -16.78
CA SER A 20 -25.28 -29.48 -16.32
C SER A 20 -26.08 -28.68 -15.28
N GLN A 21 -27.40 -28.59 -15.47
CA GLN A 21 -28.34 -27.97 -14.54
C GLN A 21 -28.44 -28.81 -13.25
N ALA A 22 -27.60 -28.54 -12.27
CA ALA A 22 -27.80 -29.05 -10.91
C ALA A 22 -28.83 -28.14 -10.20
N ASN A 23 -30.09 -28.54 -10.27
CA ASN A 23 -31.14 -27.94 -9.44
C ASN A 23 -30.96 -28.40 -7.99
N THR A 24 -30.53 -27.51 -7.09
CA THR A 24 -30.69 -27.73 -5.64
C THR A 24 -30.93 -26.39 -4.95
N GLN A 25 -32.22 -26.14 -4.73
CA GLN A 25 -32.82 -25.67 -3.48
C GLN A 25 -32.16 -24.47 -2.78
N VAL A 26 -32.80 -23.29 -2.95
CA VAL A 26 -32.56 -22.07 -2.17
C VAL A 26 -32.94 -22.27 -0.71
N GLU A 27 -31.94 -22.35 0.18
CA GLU A 27 -32.14 -22.09 1.61
C GLU A 27 -32.31 -20.57 1.88
N PRO A 28 -33.19 -20.19 2.83
CA PRO A 28 -33.51 -18.81 3.10
C PRO A 28 -32.34 -18.05 3.76
N MET A 29 -32.19 -16.80 3.31
CA MET A 29 -31.24 -15.78 3.72
C MET A 29 -30.82 -15.78 5.19
N SER A 30 -29.51 -15.72 5.42
CA SER A 30 -28.95 -14.96 6.55
C SER A 30 -27.60 -14.36 6.19
N GLN A 31 -27.60 -13.02 6.19
CA GLN A 31 -26.47 -12.12 6.43
C GLN A 31 -25.52 -11.85 5.25
N VAL A 32 -25.98 -10.94 4.39
CA VAL A 32 -25.09 -10.13 3.54
C VAL A 32 -24.22 -9.29 4.47
N THR A 33 -22.95 -9.66 4.64
CA THR A 33 -21.96 -8.77 5.25
C THR A 33 -21.68 -7.63 4.27
N PRO A 34 -21.96 -6.36 4.61
CA PRO A 34 -21.58 -5.25 3.74
C PRO A 34 -20.05 -5.17 3.66
N ILE A 35 -19.54 -5.15 2.43
CA ILE A 35 -18.12 -4.90 2.11
C ILE A 35 -17.82 -3.45 2.50
N SER A 36 -17.34 -3.22 3.73
CA SER A 36 -16.76 -1.94 4.15
C SER A 36 -15.33 -1.78 3.65
N ALA A 37 -15.11 -2.00 2.34
CA ALA A 37 -13.87 -1.63 1.68
C ALA A 37 -14.09 -0.25 1.05
N LEU A 38 -13.20 0.71 1.37
CA LEU A 38 -13.17 2.10 0.91
C LEU A 38 -13.96 3.09 1.79
N GLY A 39 -13.37 3.42 2.94
CA GLY A 39 -13.80 4.54 3.78
C GLY A 39 -13.48 5.90 3.15
N LEU A 40 -14.38 6.41 2.32
CA LEU A 40 -14.32 7.77 1.78
C LEU A 40 -15.56 8.55 2.23
N ASN A 41 -15.41 9.43 3.21
CA ASN A 41 -16.48 10.29 3.72
C ASN A 41 -16.39 11.70 3.09
N THR A 42 -16.95 11.86 1.90
CA THR A 42 -17.23 13.18 1.30
C THR A 42 -18.55 13.69 1.85
N ALA A 43 -18.51 14.63 2.79
CA ALA A 43 -19.69 15.28 3.35
C ALA A 43 -20.35 16.19 2.30
N LEU A 44 -21.42 15.72 1.66
CA LEU A 44 -22.40 16.54 0.96
C LEU A 44 -23.75 16.23 1.62
N ASP A 45 -24.44 17.27 2.07
CA ASP A 45 -25.66 17.21 2.89
C ASP A 45 -26.68 16.20 2.32
N GLY A 46 -27.03 15.19 3.12
CA GLY A 46 -28.09 14.22 2.78
C GLY A 46 -27.73 12.72 2.85
N ILE A 47 -26.47 12.34 3.14
CA ILE A 47 -26.08 10.92 3.30
C ILE A 47 -25.48 10.68 4.69
N ALA A 48 -26.25 10.04 5.57
CA ALA A 48 -25.79 9.64 6.91
C ALA A 48 -24.91 8.38 6.83
N ILE A 49 -23.59 8.55 6.89
CA ILE A 49 -22.67 7.43 7.06
C ILE A 49 -22.54 7.16 8.57
N ASN A 50 -23.16 6.07 9.03
CA ASN A 50 -22.99 5.59 10.40
C ASN A 50 -21.57 5.02 10.56
N ALA A 51 -20.62 5.89 10.95
CA ALA A 51 -19.25 5.49 11.23
C ALA A 51 -19.21 4.71 12.56
N PRO A 52 -18.77 3.44 12.57
CA PRO A 52 -18.57 2.72 13.82
C PRO A 52 -17.51 3.46 14.63
N ASN A 53 -17.82 3.69 15.91
CA ASN A 53 -17.04 4.45 16.87
C ASN A 53 -15.52 4.26 16.66
N LEU A 54 -14.86 5.31 16.18
CA LEU A 54 -13.40 5.45 16.09
C LEU A 54 -12.74 5.59 17.48
N LYS A 55 -13.19 4.78 18.45
CA LYS A 55 -12.71 4.73 19.82
C LYS A 55 -11.78 3.52 20.01
N GLY A 56 -10.92 3.27 19.02
CA GLY A 56 -9.88 2.23 19.05
C GLY A 56 -8.47 2.76 18.77
N THR A 57 -8.33 4.04 18.41
CA THR A 57 -7.05 4.67 18.03
C THR A 57 -6.51 5.64 19.08
N MET A 58 -7.12 5.70 20.26
CA MET A 58 -6.74 6.55 21.40
C MET A 58 -5.60 5.95 22.25
N GLY A 59 -4.64 5.29 21.62
CA GLY A 59 -3.50 4.66 22.32
C GLY A 59 -2.19 4.63 21.53
N ASN A 60 -2.25 4.67 20.20
CA ASN A 60 -1.08 4.84 19.35
C ASN A 60 -1.53 5.62 18.10
N GLN A 61 -1.52 6.95 18.18
CA GLN A 61 -1.62 7.79 16.99
C GLN A 61 -0.34 7.60 16.17
N GLN A 62 -0.26 6.49 15.43
CA GLN A 62 0.81 6.29 14.46
C GLN A 62 0.68 7.38 13.38
N ALA A 63 1.73 8.16 13.20
CA ALA A 63 1.78 9.19 12.16
C ALA A 63 1.37 8.64 10.79
N LEU A 64 0.37 9.28 10.20
CA LEU A 64 -0.11 8.93 8.88
C LEU A 64 0.79 9.56 7.80
N PRO A 65 1.40 8.77 6.91
CA PRO A 65 2.18 9.28 5.80
C PRO A 65 1.27 9.90 4.74
N LEU A 66 1.46 11.19 4.45
CA LEU A 66 0.75 11.93 3.41
C LEU A 66 1.37 11.70 2.03
N TYR A 67 2.70 11.56 1.97
CA TYR A 67 3.43 11.35 0.73
C TYR A 67 4.57 10.37 0.96
N LYS A 68 4.62 9.31 0.13
CA LYS A 68 5.68 8.31 0.13
C LYS A 68 6.39 8.30 -1.21
N VAL A 69 7.71 8.20 -1.15
CA VAL A 69 8.58 8.01 -2.30
C VAL A 69 9.27 6.67 -2.14
N GLU A 70 9.17 5.82 -3.14
CA GLU A 70 9.88 4.53 -3.11
C GLU A 70 11.40 4.74 -3.28
N PRO A 71 12.22 3.94 -2.58
CA PRO A 71 13.66 3.96 -2.78
C PRO A 71 14.02 3.48 -4.19
N ARG A 72 14.93 4.22 -4.82
CA ARG A 72 15.46 3.81 -6.12
C ARG A 72 16.31 2.56 -5.93
N TYR A 73 16.07 1.54 -6.75
CA TYR A 73 16.85 0.32 -6.68
C TYR A 73 18.33 0.58 -7.07
N PRO A 74 19.31 0.16 -6.25
CA PRO A 74 20.73 0.40 -6.54
C PRO A 74 21.19 -0.31 -7.82
N SER A 75 21.87 0.40 -8.73
CA SER A 75 22.37 -0.20 -9.99
C SER A 75 23.30 -1.39 -9.77
N LYS A 76 24.06 -1.41 -8.67
CA LYS A 76 24.96 -2.51 -8.31
C LYS A 76 24.19 -3.77 -7.91
N ALA A 77 23.11 -3.61 -7.14
CA ALA A 77 22.23 -4.70 -6.74
C ALA A 77 21.51 -5.27 -7.97
N LEU A 78 21.03 -4.39 -8.86
CA LEU A 78 20.29 -4.78 -10.06
C LEU A 78 21.14 -5.65 -11.00
N LYS A 79 22.39 -5.21 -11.26
CA LYS A 79 23.34 -5.96 -12.10
C LYS A 79 23.66 -7.34 -11.53
N ARG A 80 23.67 -7.45 -10.19
CA ARG A 80 23.99 -8.68 -9.48
C ARG A 80 22.77 -9.52 -9.12
N LYS A 81 21.55 -9.03 -9.44
CA LYS A 81 20.26 -9.65 -9.07
C LYS A 81 20.18 -9.99 -7.58
N VAL A 82 20.69 -9.08 -6.74
CA VAL A 82 20.73 -9.25 -5.29
C VAL A 82 19.56 -8.51 -4.68
N GLU A 83 18.74 -9.21 -3.90
CA GLU A 83 17.64 -8.63 -3.13
C GLU A 83 18.06 -8.34 -1.69
N GLY A 84 17.21 -7.61 -0.96
CA GLY A 84 17.52 -7.20 0.40
C GLY A 84 16.47 -6.30 1.03
N TYR A 85 16.70 -5.96 2.29
CA TYR A 85 15.85 -5.08 3.08
C TYR A 85 16.69 -4.09 3.91
N VAL A 86 16.03 -3.00 4.33
CA VAL A 86 16.59 -2.01 5.25
C VAL A 86 15.50 -1.64 6.25
N ILE A 87 15.80 -1.79 7.53
CA ILE A 87 14.97 -1.33 8.64
C ILE A 87 15.59 -0.04 9.17
N MET A 88 14.79 1.01 9.23
CA MET A 88 15.23 2.34 9.67
C MET A 88 14.37 2.82 10.83
N ARG A 89 14.95 3.64 11.69
CA ARG A 89 14.26 4.42 12.71
C ARG A 89 14.40 5.89 12.40
N PHE A 90 13.35 6.68 12.62
CA PHE A 90 13.40 8.12 12.45
C PHE A 90 12.40 8.81 13.37
N THR A 91 12.57 10.12 13.49
CA THR A 91 11.67 11.02 14.22
C THR A 91 10.92 11.89 13.23
N ILE A 92 9.64 12.13 13.44
CA ILE A 92 8.85 13.05 12.64
C ILE A 92 8.81 14.39 13.37
N ASP A 93 9.34 15.41 12.72
CA ASP A 93 9.29 16.78 13.21
C ASP A 93 7.85 17.35 13.18
N THR A 94 7.61 18.43 13.91
CA THR A 94 6.40 19.25 13.93
C THR A 94 5.93 19.71 12.53
N THR A 95 6.85 19.75 11.56
CA THR A 95 6.56 20.07 10.15
C THR A 95 6.14 18.86 9.31
N GLY A 96 6.09 17.66 9.90
CA GLY A 96 5.78 16.41 9.20
C GLY A 96 6.94 15.84 8.39
N ARG A 97 8.18 16.29 8.63
CA ARG A 97 9.38 15.82 7.92
C ARG A 97 10.13 14.79 8.79
N PRO A 98 10.61 13.68 8.20
CA PRO A 98 11.52 12.78 8.88
C PRO A 98 12.87 13.45 9.19
N LYS A 99 13.34 13.32 10.42
CA LYS A 99 14.66 13.70 10.92
C LYS A 99 15.25 12.56 11.75
N ASP A 100 16.53 12.69 12.14
CA ASP A 100 17.24 11.72 12.99
C ASP A 100 17.12 10.27 12.46
N ILE A 101 17.37 10.11 11.15
CA ILE A 101 17.23 8.82 10.46
C ILE A 101 18.43 7.94 10.79
N GLU A 102 18.15 6.79 11.41
CA GLU A 102 19.12 5.75 11.76
C GLU A 102 18.76 4.43 11.08
N VAL A 103 19.74 3.66 10.63
CA VAL A 103 19.52 2.30 10.12
C VAL A 103 19.66 1.33 11.29
N ILE A 104 18.58 0.63 11.62
CA ILE A 104 18.59 -0.40 12.67
C ILE A 104 19.22 -1.67 12.12
N ASP A 105 18.79 -2.07 10.92
CA ASP A 105 19.27 -3.29 10.29
C ASP A 105 19.22 -3.18 8.77
N ALA A 106 20.11 -3.91 8.10
CA ALA A 106 20.16 -3.96 6.65
C ALA A 106 20.86 -5.22 6.17
N GLU A 107 20.24 -5.87 5.18
CA GLU A 107 20.81 -7.02 4.51
C GLU A 107 20.54 -6.93 3.01
N PRO A 108 21.56 -7.04 2.15
CA PRO A 108 22.99 -6.94 2.44
C PRO A 108 23.44 -5.53 2.85
N LYS A 109 24.45 -5.49 3.73
CA LYS A 109 25.04 -4.24 4.22
C LYS A 109 25.68 -3.42 3.09
N ARG A 110 25.55 -2.10 3.22
CA ARG A 110 26.13 -1.03 2.38
C ARG A 110 25.69 -1.08 0.92
N MET A 111 24.50 -1.62 0.65
CA MET A 111 23.95 -1.76 -0.70
C MET A 111 22.68 -0.94 -0.88
N PHE A 112 21.73 -1.05 0.05
CA PHE A 112 20.40 -0.47 -0.06
C PHE A 112 20.20 0.79 0.81
N GLU A 113 21.02 0.96 1.85
CA GLU A 113 20.83 1.98 2.88
C GLU A 113 20.85 3.40 2.32
N LYS A 114 21.75 3.69 1.38
CA LYS A 114 21.87 5.04 0.79
C LYS A 114 20.58 5.46 0.08
N GLU A 115 20.01 4.56 -0.71
CA GLU A 115 18.80 4.87 -1.49
C GLU A 115 17.56 4.86 -0.61
N ALA A 116 17.52 3.98 0.39
CA ALA A 116 16.49 3.96 1.44
C ALA A 116 16.44 5.29 2.19
N ILE A 117 17.58 5.79 2.70
CA ILE A 117 17.68 7.08 3.39
C ILE A 117 17.26 8.23 2.46
N SER A 118 17.68 8.19 1.20
CA SER A 118 17.37 9.25 0.22
C SER A 118 15.88 9.34 -0.09
N ALA A 119 15.19 8.20 -0.12
CA ALA A 119 13.73 8.15 -0.28
C ALA A 119 13.01 8.60 0.99
N LEU A 120 13.41 8.11 2.17
CA LEU A 120 12.78 8.46 3.44
C LEU A 120 12.82 9.97 3.70
N LYS A 121 13.92 10.64 3.35
CA LYS A 121 14.03 12.12 3.44
C LYS A 121 12.99 12.88 2.63
N LYS A 122 12.40 12.26 1.60
CA LYS A 122 11.39 12.87 0.74
C LYS A 122 9.97 12.61 1.23
N TRP A 123 9.79 11.72 2.21
CA TRP A 123 8.47 11.42 2.73
C TRP A 123 7.90 12.62 3.48
N LYS A 124 6.57 12.70 3.50
CA LYS A 124 5.81 13.68 4.27
C LYS A 124 4.80 12.95 5.13
N TYR A 125 4.74 13.35 6.39
CA TYR A 125 3.82 12.86 7.39
C TYR A 125 2.88 13.97 7.83
N GLN A 126 1.69 13.58 8.28
CA GLN A 126 0.85 14.47 9.04
C GLN A 126 1.49 14.62 10.43
N PRO A 127 1.94 15.82 10.84
CA PRO A 127 2.45 16.02 12.19
C PRO A 127 1.32 15.75 13.20
N LYS A 128 1.70 15.17 14.34
CA LYS A 128 0.77 14.99 15.45
C LYS A 128 0.51 16.36 16.07
N VAL A 129 -0.77 16.71 16.19
CA VAL A 129 -1.21 17.94 16.86
C VAL A 129 -1.86 17.54 18.18
N GLU A 130 -1.34 18.07 19.28
CA GLU A 130 -1.89 17.89 20.62
C GLU A 130 -2.21 19.27 21.19
N ASN A 131 -3.47 19.51 21.58
CA ASN A 131 -3.95 20.81 22.09
C ASN A 131 -3.69 22.01 21.13
N GLY A 132 -3.73 21.78 19.82
CA GLY A 132 -3.51 22.82 18.80
C GLY A 132 -2.04 23.13 18.52
N VAL A 133 -1.10 22.44 19.17
CA VAL A 133 0.34 22.58 18.97
C VAL A 133 0.90 21.31 18.32
N SER A 134 1.69 21.46 17.27
CA SER A 134 2.39 20.33 16.64
C SER A 134 3.46 19.78 17.57
N ILE A 135 3.45 18.47 17.82
CA ILE A 135 4.45 17.77 18.61
C ILE A 135 5.28 16.81 17.73
N GLU A 136 6.52 16.57 18.13
CA GLU A 136 7.40 15.61 17.45
C GLU A 136 7.02 14.18 17.82
N GLN A 137 7.08 13.27 16.84
CA GLN A 137 6.84 11.84 17.05
C GLN A 137 8.14 11.05 16.90
N PHE A 138 8.62 10.49 18.01
CA PHE A 138 9.89 9.75 18.07
C PHE A 138 9.73 8.27 17.74
N GLY A 139 10.81 7.66 17.26
CA GLY A 139 10.96 6.21 17.23
C GLY A 139 10.11 5.49 16.20
N GLN A 140 9.75 6.17 15.10
CA GLN A 140 9.03 5.53 14.01
C GLN A 140 9.97 4.58 13.26
N THR A 141 9.53 3.33 13.06
CA THR A 141 10.22 2.30 12.26
C THR A 141 9.39 1.88 11.06
#